data_AF-A0A6B2LWY8-F1
#
_entry.id   AF-A0A6B2LWY8-F1
#
_cell.length_a   1.000
_cell.length_b   1.000
_cell.length_c   1.000
_cell.angle_alpha   90.00
_cell.angle_beta   90.00
_cell.angle_gamma   90.00
#
_symmetry.space_group_name_H-M   'P 1'
#
loop_
_entity.id
_entity.type
_entity.pdbx_description
1 polymer ?
#
loop_
_entity_poly.entity_id
_entity_poly.type
_entity_poly.pdbx_seq_one_letter_code
_entity_poly.pdbx_strand_id
1 'polypeptide(L)' 'MIINIASVQGLISQEGVAAYASTKGAILALTRALSLDYGKHNIRVNTISPGTIETELSADNCDFSYVINNTPL' A
#
# COMPACT_ATOMS: atom_id res chain seq x y z
N MET A 1 -17.16 -0.58 8.30
CA MET A 1 -15.91 0.10 7.90
C MET A 1 -15.06 -0.91 7.16
N ILE A 2 -14.43 -0.51 6.06
CA ILE A 2 -13.55 -1.37 5.25
C ILE A 2 -12.19 -0.69 5.16
N ILE A 3 -11.12 -1.45 5.40
CA ILE A 3 -9.73 -1.01 5.25
C ILE A 3 -9.02 -1.98 4.31
N ASN A 4 -8.50 -1.47 3.20
CA ASN A 4 -7.70 -2.22 2.25
C ASN A 4 -6.19 -1.97 2.49
N ILE A 5 -5.35 -2.94 2.17
CA ILE A 5 -3.90 -2.82 2.27
C ILE A 5 -3.31 -2.66 0.86
N ALA A 6 -2.91 -1.43 0.53
CA ALA A 6 -2.17 -1.13 -0.70
C ALA A 6 -0.65 -1.19 -0.44
N SER A 7 0.10 -0.25 -1.00
CA SER A 7 1.55 -0.08 -0.82
C SER A 7 1.94 1.30 -1.35
N VAL A 8 3.04 1.87 -0.83
CA VAL A 8 3.70 3.03 -1.48
C VAL A 8 4.01 2.76 -2.96
N GLN A 9 4.25 1.49 -3.32
CA GLN A 9 4.52 1.08 -4.70
C GLN A 9 3.34 1.26 -5.67
N GLY A 10 2.11 1.37 -5.14
CA GLY A 10 0.93 1.75 -5.91
C GLY A 10 0.83 3.25 -6.20
N LEU A 11 1.67 4.08 -5.58
CA LEU A 11 1.77 5.53 -5.81
C LEU A 11 3.07 5.88 -6.57
N ILE A 12 4.20 5.29 -6.17
CA ILE A 12 5.53 5.52 -6.73
C ILE A 12 6.23 4.15 -6.84
N SER A 13 6.58 3.73 -8.04
CA SER A 13 7.08 2.36 -8.30
C SER A 13 8.60 2.28 -8.47
N GLN A 14 9.12 1.05 -8.43
CA GLN A 14 10.53 0.72 -8.66
C GLN A 14 10.67 -0.28 -9.82
N GLU A 15 11.90 -0.59 -10.22
CA GLU A 15 12.16 -1.61 -11.23
C GLU A 15 11.76 -3.02 -10.74
N GLY A 16 11.32 -3.89 -11.64
CA GLY A 16 11.02 -5.29 -11.33
C GLY A 16 9.67 -5.58 -10.66
N VAL A 17 8.88 -4.56 -10.35
CA VAL A 17 7.63 -4.72 -9.56
C VAL A 17 6.35 -4.37 -10.33
N ALA A 18 6.35 -4.36 -11.66
CA ALA A 18 5.22 -3.86 -12.47
C ALA A 18 3.87 -4.50 -12.09
N ALA A 19 3.82 -5.82 -11.95
CA ALA A 19 2.61 -6.52 -11.53
C ALA A 19 2.19 -6.13 -10.10
N TYR A 20 3.12 -6.12 -9.14
CA TYR A 20 2.83 -5.72 -7.77
C TYR A 20 2.35 -4.26 -7.68
N ALA A 21 3.07 -3.32 -8.29
CA ALA A 21 2.72 -1.91 -8.34
C ALA A 21 1.34 -1.68 -8.99
N SER A 22 1.06 -2.32 -10.13
CA SER A 22 -0.24 -2.20 -10.81
C SER A 22 -1.40 -2.69 -9.94
N THR A 23 -1.26 -3.85 -9.28
CA THR A 23 -2.30 -4.38 -8.39
C THR A 23 -2.52 -3.49 -7.17
N LYS A 24 -1.44 -2.98 -6.56
CA LYS A 24 -1.53 -2.06 -5.42
C LYS A 24 -2.12 -0.70 -5.83
N GLY A 25 -1.85 -0.21 -7.04
CA GLY A 25 -2.52 0.94 -7.64
C GLY A 25 -4.01 0.71 -7.89
N ALA A 26 -4.38 -0.48 -8.37
CA ALA A 26 -5.77 -0.88 -8.57
C ALA A 26 -6.56 -0.87 -7.25
N ILE A 27 -5.97 -1.30 -6.14
CA ILE A 27 -6.59 -1.22 -4.81
C ILE A 27 -6.90 0.24 -4.43
N LEU A 28 -5.99 1.19 -4.72
CA LEU A 28 -6.23 2.61 -4.45
C LEU A 28 -7.41 3.15 -5.27
N ALA A 29 -7.52 2.78 -6.54
CA ALA A 29 -8.65 3.16 -7.39
C ALA A 29 -9.96 2.52 -6.89
N LEU A 30 -9.92 1.23 -6.56
CA LEU A 30 -11.06 0.50 -6.01
C LEU A 30 -11.58 1.14 -4.73
N THR A 31 -10.70 1.45 -3.76
CA THR A 31 -11.12 2.08 -2.52
C THR A 31 -11.84 3.40 -2.75
N ARG A 32 -11.37 4.23 -3.70
CA ARG A 32 -12.04 5.50 -4.02
C ARG A 32 -13.43 5.27 -4.61
N ALA A 33 -13.57 4.30 -5.52
CA ALA A 33 -14.87 3.94 -6.08
C ALA A 33 -15.84 3.45 -4.99
N LEU A 34 -15.41 2.50 -4.16
CA LEU A 34 -16.23 1.93 -3.10
C LEU A 34 -16.63 2.97 -2.03
N SER A 35 -15.76 3.96 -1.75
CA SER A 35 -16.10 5.06 -0.84
C SER A 35 -17.29 5.87 -1.34
N LEU A 36 -17.42 6.08 -2.66
CA LEU A 36 -18.55 6.78 -3.25
C LEU A 36 -19.83 5.92 -3.19
N ASP A 37 -19.72 4.64 -3.54
CA ASP A 37 -20.87 3.73 -3.60
C ASP A 37 -21.50 3.49 -2.22
N TYR A 38 -20.64 3.30 -1.21
CA TYR A 38 -21.06 2.90 0.12
C TYR A 38 -21.17 4.06 1.14
N GLY A 39 -20.73 5.26 0.77
CA GLY A 39 -20.81 6.44 1.65
C GLY A 39 -22.24 6.76 2.09
N LYS A 40 -23.22 6.63 1.19
CA LYS A 40 -24.66 6.82 1.50
C LYS A 40 -25.22 5.83 2.53
N HIS A 41 -24.53 4.71 2.74
CA HIS A 41 -24.88 3.70 3.73
C HIS A 41 -24.11 3.87 5.04
N ASN A 42 -23.45 5.03 5.25
CA ASN A 42 -22.59 5.31 6.39
C ASN A 42 -21.44 4.29 6.54
N ILE A 43 -20.96 3.73 5.42
CA ILE A 43 -19.82 2.81 5.39
C ILE A 43 -18.60 3.56 4.86
N ARG A 44 -17.58 3.69 5.70
CA ARG A 44 -16.28 4.24 5.32
C ARG A 44 -15.41 3.16 4.69
N VAL A 45 -14.78 3.48 3.56
CA VAL A 45 -13.77 2.65 2.89
C VAL A 45 -12.48 3.45 2.80
N ASN A 46 -11.38 2.91 3.34
CA ASN A 46 -10.08 3.57 3.31
C ASN A 46 -8.98 2.58 2.95
N THR A 47 -7.79 3.08 2.69
CA THR A 47 -6.61 2.27 2.42
C THR A 47 -5.46 2.70 3.32
N ILE A 48 -4.63 1.74 3.71
CA ILE A 48 -3.30 1.97 4.26
C ILE A 48 -2.28 1.55 3.21
N SER A 49 -1.26 2.39 3.00
CA SER A 49 -0.18 2.14 2.04
C SER A 49 1.16 2.04 2.79
N PRO A 50 1.54 0.84 3.26
CA PRO A 50 2.83 0.65 3.92
C PRO A 50 4.00 0.99 2.99
N GLY A 51 5.03 1.60 3.59
CA GLY A 51 6.38 1.62 3.04
C GLY A 51 7.08 0.27 3.23
N THR A 52 8.40 0.29 3.25
CA THR A 52 9.18 -0.91 3.60
C THR A 52 9.01 -1.22 5.08
N ILE A 53 8.49 -2.40 5.39
CA ILE A 53 8.29 -2.92 6.76
C ILE A 53 8.90 -4.31 6.85
N GLU A 54 9.50 -4.65 7.99
CA GLU A 54 10.08 -5.97 8.24
C GLU A 54 8.98 -7.02 8.37
N THR A 55 8.93 -7.91 7.38
CA THR A 55 7.97 -9.02 7.28
C THR A 55 8.62 -10.15 6.49
N GLU A 56 8.02 -11.35 6.50
CA GLU A 56 8.49 -12.48 5.68
C GLU A 56 8.53 -12.14 4.16
N LEU A 57 7.66 -11.25 3.68
CA LEU A 57 7.65 -10.81 2.29
C LEU A 57 8.92 -10.05 1.89
N SER A 58 9.54 -9.36 2.84
CA SER A 58 10.68 -8.45 2.65
C SER A 58 11.99 -8.97 3.24
N ALA A 59 11.94 -10.06 4.03
CA ALA A 59 13.07 -10.61 4.78
C ALA A 59 14.31 -10.94 3.91
N ASP A 60 14.10 -11.51 2.71
CA ASP A 60 15.21 -11.96 1.87
C ASP A 60 15.70 -10.89 0.87
N ASN A 61 14.91 -9.84 0.64
CA ASN A 61 15.09 -8.92 -0.50
C ASN A 61 15.32 -7.46 -0.10
N CYS A 62 15.38 -7.13 1.19
CA CYS A 62 15.46 -5.74 1.64
C CYS A 62 16.53 -5.52 2.70
N ASP A 63 17.46 -4.61 2.45
CA ASP A 63 18.35 -4.09 3.48
C ASP A 63 17.59 -3.08 4.35
N PHE A 64 17.11 -3.54 5.50
CA PHE A 64 16.41 -2.69 6.46
C PHE A 64 17.32 -1.64 7.10
N SER A 65 18.65 -1.81 7.07
CA SER A 65 19.59 -0.82 7.61
C SER A 65 19.42 0.52 6.92
N TYR A 66 19.15 0.52 5.60
CA TYR A 66 18.85 1.74 4.86
C TYR A 66 17.62 2.45 5.40
N VAL A 67 16.52 1.72 5.63
CA VAL A 67 15.28 2.29 6.16
C VAL A 67 15.50 2.84 7.56
N ILE A 68 16.12 2.07 8.45
CA ILE A 68 16.40 2.52 9.83
C ILE A 68 17.28 3.78 9.85
N ASN A 69 18.31 3.84 9.01
CA ASN A 69 19.25 4.97 8.99
C ASN A 69 18.68 6.24 8.32
N ASN A 70 17.74 6.10 7.39
CA ASN A 70 17.19 7.23 6.61
C ASN A 70 15.79 7.66 7.07
N THR A 71 15.13 6.87 7.91
CA THR A 71 13.87 7.21 8.57
C THR A 71 14.01 7.03 10.08
N PRO A 72 14.66 7.98 10.78
CA PRO A 72 14.70 7.96 12.24
C PRO A 72 13.27 8.07 12.77
N LEU A 73 12.85 7.07 13.53
CA LEU A 73 11.57 7.06 14.26
C LEU A 73 11.69 7.84 15.57
#